data_AF-A0A1Q7PXH7-F1
#
_entry.id   AF-A0A1Q7PXH7-F1
#
_cell.length_a   1.000
_cell.length_b   1.000
_cell.length_c   1.000
_cell.angle_alpha   90.00
_cell.angle_beta   90.00
_cell.angle_gamma   90.00
#
_symmetry.space_group_name_H-M   'P 1'
#
loop_
_entity.id
_entity.type
_entity.pdbx_description
1 polymer ?
#
loop_
_entity_poly.entity_id
_entity_poly.type
_entity_poly.pdbx_seq_one_letter_code
_entity_poly.pdbx_strand_id
1 'polypeptide(L)' 'MSPLRSVDMTTKEAITGAVVRSDVCAVPSAGVVAESMVAYVLADAFLEKFGADAIPDIQAAYEHYLTRIKEM' A
#
# COMPACT_ATOMS: atom_id res chain seq x y z
N MET A 1 -13.97 8.71 -24.68
CA MET A 1 -13.07 7.57 -24.41
C MET A 1 -13.08 6.71 -25.67
N SER A 2 -11.94 6.53 -26.34
CA SER A 2 -11.85 5.62 -27.50
C SER A 2 -11.18 4.33 -27.02
N PRO A 3 -11.91 3.20 -26.94
CA PRO A 3 -11.34 1.95 -26.45
C PRO A 3 -10.19 1.48 -27.34
N LEU A 4 -9.15 0.90 -26.73
CA LEU A 4 -8.02 0.34 -27.47
C LEU A 4 -8.46 -0.89 -28.26
N ARG A 5 -7.72 -1.23 -29.31
CA ARG A 5 -7.95 -2.49 -30.04
C ARG A 5 -7.61 -3.68 -29.15
N SER A 6 -8.38 -4.74 -29.28
CA SER A 6 -8.21 -6.01 -28.57
C SER A 6 -8.53 -7.18 -29.51
N VAL A 7 -8.53 -8.41 -28.99
CA VAL A 7 -8.81 -9.64 -29.73
C VAL A 7 -9.77 -10.49 -28.90
N ASP A 8 -10.75 -11.11 -29.56
CA ASP A 8 -11.60 -12.11 -28.94
C ASP A 8 -10.78 -13.39 -28.68
N MET A 9 -10.72 -13.82 -27.42
CA MET A 9 -9.88 -14.95 -27.03
C MET A 9 -10.39 -16.30 -27.55
N THR A 10 -11.66 -16.41 -27.94
CA THR A 10 -12.30 -17.59 -28.51
C THR A 10 -12.16 -17.62 -30.02
N THR A 11 -12.61 -16.56 -30.71
CA THR A 11 -12.66 -16.52 -32.18
C THR A 11 -11.36 -16.07 -32.82
N LYS A 12 -10.46 -15.45 -32.04
CA LYS A 12 -9.20 -14.82 -32.51
C LYS A 12 -9.41 -13.63 -33.44
N GLU A 13 -10.64 -13.12 -33.54
CA GLU A 13 -10.97 -11.96 -34.37
C GLU A 13 -10.68 -10.64 -33.65
N ALA A 14 -10.47 -9.58 -34.44
CA ALA A 14 -10.22 -8.25 -33.91
C ALA A 14 -11.51 -7.64 -33.31
N ILE A 15 -11.40 -7.14 -32.08
CA ILE A 15 -12.49 -6.45 -31.37
C ILE A 15 -11.98 -5.16 -30.73
N THR A 16 -12.86 -4.37 -30.13
CA THR A 16 -12.45 -3.28 -29.22
C THR A 16 -12.31 -3.79 -27.78
N GLY A 17 -11.44 -3.15 -27.00
CA GLY A 17 -11.23 -3.45 -25.60
C GLY A 17 -12.47 -3.11 -24.76
N ALA A 18 -12.73 -3.92 -23.74
CA ALA A 18 -13.86 -3.72 -22.85
C ALA A 18 -13.70 -2.41 -22.05
N VAL A 19 -14.79 -1.64 -21.96
CA VAL A 19 -14.84 -0.43 -21.12
C VAL A 19 -15.34 -0.84 -19.73
N VAL A 20 -14.44 -0.85 -18.75
CA VAL A 20 -14.73 -1.35 -17.39
C VAL A 20 -14.92 -0.25 -16.35
N ARG A 21 -14.24 0.89 -16.51
CA ARG A 21 -14.32 2.05 -15.64
C ARG A 21 -14.29 3.31 -16.50
N SER A 22 -14.91 4.38 -15.99
CA SER A 22 -15.10 5.65 -16.72
C SER A 22 -14.37 6.85 -16.11
N ASP A 23 -13.68 6.68 -14.98
CA ASP A 23 -12.93 7.77 -14.34
C ASP A 23 -11.74 8.19 -15.21
N VAL A 24 -11.46 9.48 -15.21
CA VAL A 24 -10.34 10.06 -15.97
C VAL A 24 -9.03 9.95 -15.20
N CYS A 25 -9.08 10.09 -13.88
CA CYS A 25 -7.90 10.07 -13.02
C CYS A 25 -8.22 9.43 -11.66
N ALA A 26 -7.49 8.36 -11.32
CA ALA A 26 -7.56 7.69 -10.03
C ALA A 26 -6.41 8.08 -9.07
N VAL A 27 -5.50 8.97 -9.49
CA VAL A 27 -4.27 9.30 -8.74
C VAL A 27 -4.54 9.78 -7.31
N PRO A 28 -5.52 10.67 -7.04
CA PRO A 28 -5.79 11.11 -5.67
C PRO A 28 -6.23 9.96 -4.75
N SER A 29 -7.14 9.10 -5.22
CA SER A 29 -7.58 7.93 -4.45
C SER A 29 -6.49 6.88 -4.29
N ALA A 30 -5.65 6.70 -5.33
CA ALA A 30 -4.48 5.83 -5.25
C ALA A 30 -3.46 6.33 -4.22
N GLY A 31 -3.36 7.65 -3.98
CA GLY A 31 -2.53 8.23 -2.92
C GLY A 31 -2.92 7.72 -1.52
N VAL A 32 -4.22 7.71 -1.20
CA VAL A 32 -4.74 7.17 0.08
C VAL A 32 -4.38 5.68 0.23
N VAL A 33 -4.49 4.91 -0.84
CA VAL A 33 -4.08 3.49 -0.84
C VAL A 33 -2.58 3.36 -0.59
N ALA A 34 -1.77 4.19 -1.24
CA ALA A 34 -0.32 4.18 -1.07
C ALA A 34 0.09 4.53 0.38
N GLU A 35 -0.48 5.58 0.96
CA GLU A 35 -0.26 5.95 2.37
C GLU A 35 -0.64 4.81 3.32
N SER A 36 -1.77 4.15 3.08
CA SER A 36 -2.24 3.04 3.89
C SER A 36 -1.28 1.85 3.84
N MET A 37 -0.78 1.51 2.65
CA MET A 37 0.19 0.42 2.49
C MET A 37 1.54 0.75 3.12
N VAL A 38 1.98 2.01 3.04
CA VAL A 38 3.20 2.47 3.72
C VAL A 38 3.05 2.37 5.23
N ALA A 39 1.93 2.85 5.79
CA ALA A 39 1.66 2.76 7.22
C ALA A 39 1.64 1.30 7.71
N TYR A 40 1.04 0.40 6.93
CA TYR A 40 1.01 -1.03 7.24
C TYR A 40 2.41 -1.64 7.31
N VAL A 41 3.27 -1.42 6.30
CA VAL A 41 4.64 -1.96 6.28
C VAL A 41 5.51 -1.34 7.38
N LEU A 42 5.36 -0.04 7.65
CA LEU A 42 6.07 0.61 8.74
C LEU A 42 5.65 0.06 10.11
N ALA A 43 4.36 -0.19 10.32
CA ALA A 43 3.86 -0.79 11.55
C ALA A 43 4.41 -2.21 11.73
N ASP A 44 4.41 -3.04 10.68
CA ASP A 44 4.95 -4.40 10.72
C ASP A 44 6.44 -4.40 11.12
N ALA A 45 7.27 -3.61 10.44
CA ALA A 45 8.69 -3.48 10.76
C ALA A 45 8.94 -2.89 12.16
N PHE A 46 8.06 -1.99 12.63
CA PHE A 46 8.13 -1.42 13.97
C PHE A 46 7.83 -2.49 15.03
N LEU A 47 6.77 -3.29 14.84
CA LEU A 47 6.40 -4.36 15.76
C LEU A 47 7.43 -5.50 15.75
N GLU A 48 8.05 -5.82 14.61
CA GLU A 48 9.17 -6.76 14.54
C GLU A 48 10.34 -6.32 15.45
N LYS A 49 10.60 -5.01 15.51
CA LYS A 49 11.70 -4.44 16.30
C LYS A 49 11.37 -4.26 17.78
N PHE A 50 10.14 -3.86 18.12
CA PHE A 50 9.78 -3.40 19.46
C PHE A 50 8.77 -4.30 20.19
N GLY A 51 8.31 -5.37 19.56
CA GLY A 51 7.33 -6.31 20.11
C GLY A 51 5.91 -6.07 19.58
N ALA A 52 5.00 -7.01 19.86
CA ALA A 52 3.65 -7.02 19.29
C ALA A 52 2.53 -7.38 20.28
N ASP A 53 2.83 -7.56 21.57
CA ASP A 53 1.86 -8.09 22.54
C ASP A 53 0.96 -7.02 23.15
N ALA A 54 1.55 -5.98 23.76
CA ALA A 54 0.82 -4.92 24.43
C ALA A 54 1.43 -3.53 24.15
N ILE A 55 0.58 -2.55 23.90
CA ILE A 55 0.99 -1.17 23.57
C ILE A 55 1.93 -0.56 24.64
N PRO A 56 1.70 -0.71 25.97
CA PRO A 56 2.62 -0.17 26.97
C PRO A 56 4.03 -0.74 26.88
N ASP A 57 4.17 -2.04 26.59
CA ASP A 57 5.47 -2.71 26.49
C ASP A 57 6.23 -2.24 25.24
N ILE A 58 5.51 -2.11 24.13
CA ILE A 58 6.05 -1.60 22.86
C ILE A 58 6.54 -0.15 23.03
N GLN A 59 5.75 0.69 23.72
CA GLN A 59 6.12 2.07 24.04
C GLN A 59 7.39 2.13 24.89
N ALA A 60 7.47 1.34 25.95
CA ALA A 60 8.67 1.28 26.81
C ALA A 60 9.91 0.83 26.04
N ALA A 61 9.79 -0.19 25.18
CA ALA A 61 10.90 -0.67 24.33
C ALA A 61 11.39 0.40 23.35
N TYR A 62 10.46 1.13 22.73
CA TYR A 62 10.76 2.23 21.82
C TYR A 62 11.44 3.41 22.52
N GLU A 63 10.94 3.83 23.67
CA GLU A 63 11.52 4.92 24.47
C GLU A 63 12.93 4.58 24.95
N HIS A 64 13.14 3.36 25.45
CA HIS A 64 14.46 2.88 25.85
C HIS A 64 15.45 2.89 24.67
N TYR A 65 15.01 2.47 23.47
CA TYR A 65 15.83 2.53 22.27
C TYR A 65 16.25 3.96 21.91
N LEU A 66 15.33 4.93 22.02
CA LEU A 66 15.63 6.34 21.76
C LEU A 66 16.58 6.93 22.81
N THR A 67 16.39 6.64 24.10
CA THR A 67 17.28 7.09 25.18
C THR A 67 18.70 6.57 24.95
N ARG A 68 18.85 5.27 24.69
CA ARG A 68 20.15 4.65 24.40
C ARG A 68 20.88 5.33 23.24
N ILE A 69 20.18 5.70 22.16
CA ILE A 69 20.80 6.37 21.01
C ILE A 69 21.22 7.81 21.34
N LYS A 70 20.45 8.50 22.18
CA LYS A 70 20.78 9.88 22.59
C LYS A 70 21.98 9.96 23.53
N GLU A 71 22.20 8.91 24.33
CA GLU A 71 23.30 8.83 25.29
C GLU A 71 24.60 8.24 24.69
N MET A 72 24.55 7.77 23.44
CA MET A 72 25.71 7.38 22.64
C MET A 72 26.39 8.60 22.02
#